data_AF-A0A4U9D0N4-F1
#
_entry.id   AF-A0A4U9D0N4-F1
#
_cell.length_a   1.000
_cell.length_b   1.000
_cell.length_c   1.000
_cell.angle_alpha   90.00
_cell.angle_beta   90.00
_cell.angle_gamma   90.00
#
_symmetry.space_group_name_H-M   'P 1'
#
loop_
_entity.id
_entity.type
_entity.pdbx_description
1 polymer ?
#
loop_
_entity_poly.entity_id
_entity_poly.type
_entity_poly.pdbx_seq_one_letter_code
_entity_poly.pdbx_strand_id
1 'polypeptide(L)'
;MINLAQKIEEAIRQASIGAIDFSTLRGNVNLGDLVKALTVDKNDYEQSVLYEIPNEHSHAFNVLTSSGDMDSLVMFSQRHGLMCSESDARTLDAAILLYFQSQFDIAQTIADRVYANRLRMYIYPKILRDIQENAYREKLKETAKRPRNKHYIDAINIARATWEKYPAASKNGMCQKLHEHFKGQVSSDTLDRWIKAAKIKPRVKSKATSFSLVVLEGA
;
A
#
# COMPACT_ATOMS: atom_id res chain seq x y z
N MET A 1 -10.08 12.64 -2.56
CA MET A 1 -9.52 11.29 -2.81
C MET A 1 -9.35 10.61 -1.47
N ILE A 2 -10.19 9.65 -1.12
CA ILE A 2 -9.98 8.84 0.09
C ILE A 2 -8.74 7.99 -0.18
N ASN A 3 -7.70 8.16 0.64
CA ASN A 3 -6.44 7.44 0.50
C ASN A 3 -6.70 5.94 0.75
N LEU A 4 -6.25 5.06 -0.15
CA LEU A 4 -6.41 3.60 0.00
C LEU A 4 -5.91 3.11 1.37
N ALA A 5 -4.83 3.70 1.88
CA ALA A 5 -4.30 3.42 3.22
C ALA A 5 -5.32 3.74 4.33
N GLN A 6 -6.08 4.84 4.21
CA GLN A 6 -7.11 5.20 5.19
C GLN A 6 -8.25 4.18 5.20
N LYS A 7 -8.66 3.66 4.03
CA LYS A 7 -9.70 2.62 3.96
C LYS A 7 -9.25 1.30 4.59
N ILE A 8 -7.98 0.94 4.37
CA ILE A 8 -7.39 -0.28 4.96
C ILE A 8 -7.32 -0.13 6.49
N GLU A 9 -6.80 0.99 6.98
CA GLU A 9 -6.74 1.26 8.43
C GLU A 9 -8.13 1.29 9.06
N GLU A 10 -9.12 1.88 8.39
CA GLU A 10 -10.50 1.86 8.87
C GLU A 10 -11.06 0.44 8.96
N ALA A 11 -10.86 -0.37 7.92
CA ALA A 11 -11.32 -1.76 7.93
C ALA A 11 -10.64 -2.59 9.03
N ILE A 12 -9.33 -2.41 9.23
CA ILE A 12 -8.57 -3.05 10.31
C ILE A 12 -9.13 -2.63 11.67
N ARG A 13 -9.38 -1.33 11.87
CA ARG A 13 -9.95 -0.80 13.11
C ARG A 13 -11.32 -1.40 13.39
N GLN A 14 -12.21 -1.42 12.40
CA GLN A 14 -13.55 -1.99 12.58
C GLN A 14 -13.50 -3.48 12.90
N ALA A 15 -12.62 -4.24 12.23
CA ALA A 15 -12.44 -5.66 12.49
C ALA A 15 -11.79 -5.96 13.86
N SER A 16 -11.07 -5.00 14.45
CA SER A 16 -10.41 -5.20 15.73
C SER A 16 -11.25 -4.89 16.95
N ILE A 17 -12.31 -4.09 16.81
CA ILE A 17 -13.16 -3.68 17.94
C ILE A 17 -13.80 -4.92 18.57
N GLY A 18 -13.49 -5.15 19.85
CA GLY A 18 -14.07 -6.25 20.62
C GLY A 18 -13.62 -7.65 20.19
N ALA A 19 -12.57 -7.76 19.36
CA ALA A 19 -12.08 -9.05 18.89
C ALA A 19 -11.48 -9.90 20.02
N ILE A 20 -10.92 -9.24 21.04
CA ILE A 20 -10.47 -9.87 22.29
C ILE A 20 -11.52 -9.57 23.36
N ASP A 21 -12.14 -10.62 23.91
CA ASP A 21 -13.20 -10.50 24.91
C ASP A 21 -12.68 -10.77 26.33
N PHE A 22 -12.46 -9.69 27.09
CA PHE A 22 -12.05 -9.77 28.49
C PHE A 22 -13.17 -10.22 29.45
N SER A 23 -14.43 -10.23 29.03
CA SER A 23 -15.53 -10.68 29.91
C SER A 23 -15.38 -12.16 30.28
N THR A 24 -14.77 -12.95 29.40
CA THR A 24 -14.44 -14.37 29.62
C THR A 24 -13.48 -14.58 30.78
N LEU A 25 -12.63 -13.60 31.13
CA LEU A 25 -11.72 -13.69 32.27
C LEU A 25 -12.43 -13.75 33.61
N ARG A 26 -13.66 -13.19 33.71
CA ARG A 26 -14.41 -13.14 34.98
C ARG A 26 -14.94 -14.51 35.43
N GLY A 27 -15.04 -15.48 34.53
CA GLY A 27 -15.67 -16.78 34.79
C GLY A 27 -14.73 -17.93 35.16
N ASN A 28 -13.50 -17.93 34.63
CA ASN A 28 -12.68 -19.15 34.56
C ASN A 28 -11.31 -19.08 35.27
N VAL A 29 -10.88 -17.90 35.76
CA VAL A 29 -9.55 -17.71 36.34
C VAL A 29 -9.68 -17.13 37.75
N ASN A 30 -8.86 -17.59 38.71
CA ASN A 30 -8.71 -16.87 39.97
C ASN A 30 -8.03 -15.53 39.69
N LEU A 31 -8.88 -14.52 39.49
CA LEU A 31 -8.56 -13.14 39.15
C LEU A 31 -7.47 -12.55 40.07
N GLY A 32 -7.45 -12.93 41.35
CA GLY A 32 -6.44 -12.47 42.31
C GLY A 32 -5.04 -13.06 42.07
N ASP A 33 -4.97 -14.33 41.67
CA ASP A 33 -3.69 -15.00 41.41
C ASP A 33 -3.07 -14.49 40.10
N LEU A 34 -3.89 -14.25 39.07
CA LEU A 34 -3.43 -13.66 37.81
C LEU A 34 -2.85 -12.25 38.02
N VAL A 35 -3.52 -11.41 38.82
CA VAL A 35 -3.00 -10.07 39.13
C VAL A 35 -1.68 -10.15 39.89
N LYS A 36 -1.56 -11.05 40.88
CA LYS A 36 -0.30 -11.25 41.61
C LYS A 36 0.82 -11.71 40.68
N ALA A 37 0.56 -12.71 39.84
CA ALA A 37 1.52 -13.21 38.85
C ALA A 37 1.99 -12.12 37.86
N LEU A 38 1.12 -11.17 37.51
CA LEU A 38 1.46 -10.07 36.62
C LEU A 38 2.13 -8.87 37.33
N THR A 39 2.11 -8.80 38.66
CA THR A 39 2.58 -7.63 39.42
C THR A 39 3.62 -7.98 40.49
N VAL A 40 3.18 -8.53 41.63
CA VAL A 40 3.99 -8.74 42.84
C VAL A 40 4.93 -9.92 42.66
N ASP A 41 4.41 -11.02 42.15
CA ASP A 41 5.12 -12.30 42.05
C ASP A 41 5.71 -12.49 40.65
N LYS A 42 5.76 -11.43 39.83
CA LYS A 42 6.14 -11.50 38.40
C LYS A 42 7.47 -12.21 38.14
N ASN A 43 8.42 -12.10 39.06
CA ASN A 43 9.73 -12.73 38.93
C ASN A 43 9.72 -14.24 39.23
N ASP A 44 8.64 -14.72 39.86
CA ASP A 44 8.45 -16.14 40.21
C ASP A 44 7.77 -16.91 39.08
N TYR A 45 7.27 -16.21 38.05
CA TYR A 45 6.63 -16.79 36.88
C TYR A 45 7.49 -16.64 35.62
N GLU A 46 7.31 -17.58 34.70
CA GLU A 46 7.80 -17.40 33.34
C GLU A 46 7.13 -16.21 32.67
N GLN A 47 7.81 -15.65 31.68
CA GLN A 47 7.28 -14.52 30.95
C GLN A 47 5.98 -14.89 30.22
N SER A 48 5.01 -13.97 30.23
CA SER A 48 3.78 -14.10 29.49
C SER A 48 4.04 -14.32 27.99
N VAL A 49 3.35 -15.31 27.43
CA VAL A 49 3.40 -15.63 26.00
C VAL A 49 2.01 -15.48 25.42
N LEU A 50 1.93 -14.77 24.30
CA LEU A 50 0.70 -14.61 23.53
C LEU A 50 0.79 -15.45 22.26
N TYR A 51 -0.23 -16.27 22.02
CA TYR A 51 -0.37 -17.05 20.80
C TYR A 51 -1.54 -16.55 19.97
N GLU A 52 -1.34 -16.47 18.66
CA GLU A 52 -2.40 -16.32 17.67
C GLU A 52 -2.73 -17.69 17.08
N ILE A 53 -3.99 -18.10 17.14
CA ILE A 53 -4.43 -19.39 16.59
C ILE A 53 -4.76 -19.23 15.11
N PRO A 54 -4.08 -19.94 14.20
CA PRO A 54 -4.39 -19.91 12.77
C PRO A 54 -5.82 -20.36 12.47
N ASN A 55 -6.42 -19.79 11.41
CA ASN A 55 -7.80 -20.08 10.99
C ASN A 55 -8.08 -21.58 10.78
N GLU A 56 -7.09 -22.34 10.31
CA GLU A 56 -7.19 -23.80 10.11
C GLU A 56 -7.39 -24.58 11.43
N HIS A 57 -7.02 -23.98 12.56
CA HIS A 57 -7.11 -24.57 13.89
C HIS A 57 -8.19 -23.92 14.77
N SER A 58 -8.82 -22.83 14.35
CA SER A 58 -9.79 -22.07 15.16
C SER A 58 -10.99 -22.91 15.61
N HIS A 59 -11.52 -23.79 14.76
CA HIS A 59 -12.65 -24.65 15.16
C HIS A 59 -12.26 -25.60 16.30
N ALA A 60 -11.13 -26.30 16.16
CA ALA A 60 -10.64 -27.21 17.19
C ALA A 60 -10.32 -26.47 18.49
N PHE A 61 -9.71 -25.29 18.38
CA PHE A 61 -9.43 -24.42 19.52
C PHE A 61 -10.72 -24.01 20.24
N ASN A 62 -11.75 -23.55 19.52
CA ASN A 62 -13.03 -23.13 20.14
C ASN A 62 -13.76 -24.26 20.84
N VAL A 63 -13.73 -25.47 20.28
CA VAL A 63 -14.27 -26.69 20.92
C VAL A 63 -13.54 -26.97 22.23
N LEU A 64 -12.20 -26.86 22.21
CA LEU A 64 -11.37 -27.08 23.39
C LEU A 64 -11.61 -25.99 24.45
N THR A 65 -11.74 -24.72 24.05
CA THR A 65 -12.04 -23.60 24.94
C THR A 65 -13.37 -23.82 25.66
N SER A 66 -14.36 -24.37 24.97
CA SER A 66 -15.68 -24.69 25.54
C SER A 66 -15.63 -25.85 26.54
N SER A 67 -14.61 -26.71 26.47
CA SER A 67 -14.43 -27.81 27.43
C SER A 67 -13.86 -27.35 28.78
N GLY A 68 -13.21 -26.18 28.82
CA GLY A 68 -12.59 -25.63 30.03
C GLY A 68 -11.27 -26.28 30.45
N ASP A 69 -10.74 -27.24 29.67
CA ASP A 69 -9.45 -27.89 29.95
C ASP A 69 -8.27 -26.96 29.59
N MET A 70 -7.75 -26.27 30.61
CA MET A 70 -6.68 -25.29 30.46
C MET A 70 -5.34 -25.91 30.06
N ASP A 71 -5.00 -27.11 30.56
CA ASP A 71 -3.73 -27.76 30.24
C ASP A 71 -3.69 -28.15 28.75
N SER A 72 -4.80 -28.72 28.26
CA SER A 72 -4.93 -29.03 26.85
C SER A 72 -4.92 -27.76 25.99
N LEU A 73 -5.54 -26.66 26.44
CA LEU A 73 -5.50 -25.37 25.73
C LEU A 73 -4.08 -24.81 25.62
N VAL A 74 -3.30 -24.88 26.69
CA VAL A 74 -1.90 -24.44 26.69
C VAL A 74 -1.08 -25.29 25.72
N MET A 75 -1.18 -26.62 25.81
CA MET A 75 -0.46 -27.55 24.92
C MET A 75 -0.87 -27.36 23.45
N PHE A 76 -2.15 -27.14 23.19
CA PHE A 76 -2.65 -26.86 21.84
C PHE A 76 -2.07 -25.55 21.31
N SER A 77 -2.09 -24.49 22.12
CA SER A 77 -1.58 -23.17 21.75
C SER A 77 -0.08 -23.19 21.48
N GLN A 78 0.70 -23.90 22.29
CA GLN A 78 2.14 -24.07 22.08
C GLN A 78 2.46 -24.84 20.79
N ARG A 79 1.63 -25.83 20.43
CA ARG A 79 1.86 -26.68 19.26
C ARG A 79 1.40 -26.06 17.94
N HIS A 80 0.26 -25.36 17.96
CA HIS A 80 -0.45 -24.90 16.77
C HIS A 80 -0.54 -23.38 16.65
N GLY A 81 -0.27 -22.66 17.73
CA GLY A 81 -0.30 -21.21 17.76
C GLY A 81 0.96 -20.58 17.18
N LEU A 82 0.77 -19.41 16.57
CA LEU A 82 1.85 -18.53 16.16
C LEU A 82 2.19 -17.62 17.34
N MET A 83 3.41 -17.73 17.85
CA MET A 83 3.87 -16.89 18.95
C MET A 83 3.91 -15.42 18.51
N CYS A 84 3.19 -14.57 19.23
CA CYS A 84 3.18 -13.12 19.03
C CYS A 84 4.47 -12.50 19.58
N SER A 85 4.69 -11.22 19.26
CA SER A 85 5.86 -10.51 19.77
C SER A 85 5.79 -10.35 21.29
N GLU A 86 6.95 -10.30 21.94
CA GLU A 86 7.06 -10.01 23.37
C GLU A 86 6.41 -8.67 23.74
N SER A 87 6.49 -7.68 22.85
CA SER A 87 5.83 -6.39 23.01
C SER A 87 4.30 -6.52 23.01
N ASP A 88 3.74 -7.35 22.14
CA ASP A 88 2.29 -7.59 22.09
C ASP A 88 1.81 -8.30 23.35
N ALA A 89 2.56 -9.31 23.83
CA ALA A 89 2.27 -10.02 25.07
C ALA A 89 2.24 -9.05 26.27
N ARG A 90 3.29 -8.24 26.45
CA ARG A 90 3.35 -7.23 27.52
C ARG A 90 2.25 -6.18 27.40
N THR A 91 1.87 -5.80 26.18
CA THR A 91 0.78 -4.84 25.96
C THR A 91 -0.56 -5.43 26.35
N LEU A 92 -0.78 -6.72 26.08
CA LEU A 92 -1.97 -7.43 26.51
C LEU A 92 -2.01 -7.61 28.03
N ASP A 93 -0.88 -7.92 28.68
CA ASP A 93 -0.79 -7.96 30.15
C ASP A 93 -1.23 -6.64 30.78
N ALA A 94 -0.76 -5.51 30.21
CA ALA A 94 -1.18 -4.19 30.67
C ALA A 94 -2.69 -3.95 30.49
N ALA A 95 -3.26 -4.41 29.38
CA ALA A 95 -4.71 -4.34 29.15
C ALA A 95 -5.48 -5.16 30.19
N ILE A 96 -5.00 -6.38 30.48
CA ILE A 96 -5.56 -7.25 31.52
C ILE A 96 -5.53 -6.55 32.89
N LEU A 97 -4.39 -5.97 33.29
CA LEU A 97 -4.25 -5.23 34.54
C LEU A 97 -5.18 -4.01 34.64
N LEU A 98 -5.34 -3.27 33.54
CA LEU A 98 -6.28 -2.14 33.48
C LEU A 98 -7.73 -2.60 33.59
N TYR A 99 -8.07 -3.73 32.94
CA TYR A 99 -9.39 -4.33 33.05
C TYR A 99 -9.70 -4.68 34.52
N PHE A 100 -8.70 -5.23 35.23
CA PHE A 100 -8.79 -5.51 36.66
C PHE A 100 -8.99 -4.28 37.54
N GLN A 101 -8.36 -3.16 37.18
CA GLN A 101 -8.53 -1.88 37.85
C GLN A 101 -9.85 -1.17 37.48
N SER A 102 -10.78 -1.88 36.82
CA SER A 102 -12.05 -1.36 36.33
C SER A 102 -11.93 -0.26 35.28
N GLN A 103 -10.77 -0.17 34.60
CA GLN A 103 -10.52 0.75 33.48
C GLN A 103 -10.91 0.07 32.16
N PHE A 104 -12.18 -0.35 32.05
CA PHE A 104 -12.64 -1.26 30.98
C PHE A 104 -12.45 -0.69 29.57
N ASP A 105 -12.81 0.58 29.35
CA ASP A 105 -12.69 1.21 28.02
C ASP A 105 -11.22 1.31 27.56
N ILE A 106 -10.33 1.64 28.50
CA ILE A 106 -8.89 1.75 28.22
C ILE A 106 -8.31 0.36 27.94
N ALA A 107 -8.67 -0.63 28.76
CA ALA A 107 -8.26 -2.01 28.55
C ALA A 107 -8.68 -2.53 27.18
N GLN A 108 -9.95 -2.36 26.81
CA GLN A 108 -10.47 -2.80 25.52
C GLN A 108 -9.77 -2.09 24.37
N THR A 109 -9.56 -0.77 24.48
CA THR A 109 -8.82 0.01 23.46
C THR A 109 -7.41 -0.54 23.23
N ILE A 110 -6.72 -0.96 24.30
CA ILE A 110 -5.38 -1.55 24.19
C ILE A 110 -5.44 -2.93 23.55
N ALA A 111 -6.41 -3.78 23.93
CA ALA A 111 -6.58 -5.11 23.35
C ALA A 111 -6.93 -5.05 21.86
N ASP A 112 -7.87 -4.18 21.48
CA ASP A 112 -8.22 -3.92 20.08
C ASP A 112 -6.99 -3.48 19.29
N ARG A 113 -6.12 -2.65 19.88
CA ARG A 113 -4.87 -2.22 19.25
C ARG A 113 -3.89 -3.39 19.03
N VAL A 114 -3.75 -4.30 19.99
CA VAL A 114 -2.92 -5.50 19.85
C VAL A 114 -3.43 -6.32 18.66
N TYR A 115 -4.73 -6.59 18.60
CA TYR A 115 -5.32 -7.35 17.49
C TYR A 115 -5.19 -6.62 16.14
N ALA A 116 -5.41 -5.30 16.11
CA ALA A 116 -5.20 -4.49 14.92
C ALA A 116 -3.77 -4.58 14.39
N ASN A 117 -2.76 -4.55 15.28
CA ASN A 117 -1.36 -4.73 14.88
C ASN A 117 -1.12 -6.09 14.22
N ARG A 118 -1.75 -7.16 14.71
CA ARG A 118 -1.68 -8.49 14.08
C ARG A 118 -2.26 -8.45 12.68
N LEU A 119 -3.46 -7.90 12.50
CA LEU A 119 -4.07 -7.75 11.18
C LEU A 119 -3.18 -6.96 10.22
N ARG A 120 -2.53 -5.87 10.68
CA ARG A 120 -1.58 -5.10 9.86
C ARG A 120 -0.44 -5.97 9.35
N MET A 121 0.13 -6.85 10.18
CA MET A 121 1.22 -7.73 9.78
C MET A 121 0.84 -8.68 8.64
N TYR A 122 -0.41 -9.15 8.59
CA TYR A 122 -0.87 -10.02 7.51
C TYR A 122 -1.32 -9.26 6.27
N ILE A 123 -2.06 -8.17 6.47
CA ILE A 123 -2.75 -7.46 5.39
C ILE A 123 -1.77 -6.62 4.57
N TYR A 124 -0.87 -5.85 5.21
CA TYR A 124 0.01 -4.93 4.50
C TYR A 124 0.95 -5.62 3.51
N PRO A 125 1.64 -6.72 3.84
CA PRO A 125 2.50 -7.40 2.88
C PRO A 125 1.74 -7.95 1.67
N LYS A 126 0.49 -8.38 1.84
CA LYS A 126 -0.35 -8.84 0.72
C LYS A 126 -0.72 -7.68 -0.20
N ILE A 127 -1.19 -6.57 0.38
CA ILE A 127 -1.57 -5.39 -0.38
C ILE A 127 -0.35 -4.78 -1.11
N LEU A 128 0.80 -4.72 -0.46
CA LEU A 128 2.04 -4.23 -1.08
C LEU A 128 2.42 -5.07 -2.30
N ARG A 129 2.31 -6.40 -2.21
CA ARG A 129 2.55 -7.30 -3.35
C ARG A 129 1.58 -7.02 -4.49
N ASP A 130 0.28 -6.90 -4.20
CA ASP A 130 -0.73 -6.64 -5.21
C ASP A 130 -0.51 -5.29 -5.92
N ILE A 131 -0.12 -4.25 -5.16
CA ILE A 131 0.21 -2.93 -5.72
C ILE A 131 1.46 -3.02 -6.62
N GLN A 132 2.52 -3.69 -6.16
CA GLN A 132 3.75 -3.86 -6.92
C GLN A 132 3.50 -4.63 -8.22
N GLU A 133 2.72 -5.71 -8.16
CA GLU A 133 2.38 -6.51 -9.33
C GLU A 133 1.54 -5.72 -10.33
N ASN A 134 0.54 -4.97 -9.87
CA ASN A 134 -0.25 -4.11 -10.73
C ASN A 134 0.59 -2.99 -11.37
N ALA A 135 1.48 -2.36 -10.62
CA ALA A 135 2.40 -1.35 -11.15
C ALA A 135 3.35 -1.95 -12.21
N TYR A 136 3.85 -3.16 -11.97
CA TYR A 136 4.69 -3.88 -12.93
C TYR A 136 3.90 -4.22 -14.22
N ARG A 137 2.67 -4.73 -14.09
CA ARG A 137 1.78 -5.03 -15.23
C ARG A 137 1.47 -3.77 -16.04
N GLU A 138 1.19 -2.64 -15.40
CA GLU A 138 0.98 -1.37 -16.10
C GLU A 138 2.26 -0.88 -16.81
N LYS A 139 3.43 -1.01 -16.19
CA LYS A 139 4.71 -0.71 -16.85
C LYS A 139 4.94 -1.57 -18.09
N LEU A 140 4.59 -2.85 -18.03
CA LEU A 140 4.66 -3.75 -19.19
C LEU A 140 3.67 -3.34 -20.29
N LYS A 141 2.43 -2.99 -19.94
CA LYS A 141 1.44 -2.46 -20.89
C LYS A 141 1.94 -1.18 -21.57
N GLU A 142 2.48 -0.24 -20.81
CA GLU A 142 3.05 1.00 -21.35
C GLU A 142 4.26 0.73 -22.26
N THR A 143 5.09 -0.25 -21.91
CA THR A 143 6.21 -0.67 -22.75
C THR A 143 5.71 -1.32 -24.05
N ALA A 144 4.69 -2.18 -23.98
CA ALA A 144 4.08 -2.83 -25.13
C ALA A 144 3.37 -1.85 -26.08
N LYS A 145 2.83 -0.73 -25.57
CA LYS A 145 2.25 0.35 -26.37
C LYS A 145 3.29 1.14 -27.19
N ARG A 146 4.57 1.08 -26.84
CA ARG A 146 5.62 1.83 -27.56
C ARG A 146 5.86 1.21 -28.95
N PRO A 147 6.01 2.03 -30.01
CA PRO A 147 6.40 1.54 -31.33
C PRO A 147 7.70 0.74 -31.26
N ARG A 148 7.71 -0.47 -31.86
CA ARG A 148 8.88 -1.37 -31.90
C ARG A 148 9.99 -0.91 -32.85
N ASN A 149 9.79 0.20 -33.54
CA ASN A 149 10.77 0.72 -34.49
C ASN A 149 12.00 1.25 -33.73
N LYS A 150 13.20 0.82 -34.15
CA LYS A 150 14.48 1.19 -33.53
C LYS A 150 14.70 2.71 -33.45
N HIS A 151 14.10 3.49 -34.34
CA HIS A 151 14.23 4.95 -34.38
C HIS A 151 13.23 5.71 -33.49
N TYR A 152 12.28 5.02 -32.85
CA TYR A 152 11.24 5.68 -32.04
C TYR A 152 11.81 6.48 -30.88
N ILE A 153 12.70 5.87 -30.09
CA ILE A 153 13.30 6.52 -28.91
C ILE A 153 14.13 7.72 -29.34
N ASP A 154 14.98 7.55 -30.35
CA ASP A 154 15.84 8.61 -30.87
C ASP A 154 15.02 9.77 -31.45
N ALA A 155 13.97 9.49 -32.23
CA ALA A 155 13.09 10.51 -32.79
C ALA A 155 12.42 11.35 -31.70
N ILE A 156 11.91 10.72 -30.63
CA ILE A 156 11.26 11.42 -29.51
C ILE A 156 12.28 12.24 -28.70
N ASN A 157 13.49 11.73 -28.48
CA ASN A 157 14.55 12.43 -27.77
C ASN A 157 15.03 13.66 -28.55
N ILE A 158 15.28 13.51 -29.85
CA ILE A 158 15.68 14.62 -30.74
C ILE A 158 14.56 15.68 -30.78
N ALA A 159 13.29 15.27 -30.91
CA ALA A 159 12.16 16.19 -30.90
C ALA A 159 12.08 17.00 -29.59
N ARG A 160 12.26 16.34 -28.43
CA ARG A 160 12.23 17.01 -27.12
C ARG A 160 13.37 18.00 -26.96
N ALA A 161 14.61 17.58 -27.23
CA ALA A 161 15.79 18.44 -27.16
C ALA A 161 15.69 19.65 -28.13
N THR A 162 15.15 19.41 -29.32
CA THR A 162 14.95 20.47 -30.31
C THR A 162 13.90 21.47 -29.86
N TRP A 163 12.82 21.06 -29.19
CA TRP A 163 11.84 21.98 -28.61
C TRP A 163 12.29 22.66 -27.31
N GLU A 164 13.27 22.11 -26.60
CA GLU A 164 13.92 22.81 -25.50
C GLU A 164 14.80 23.95 -26.03
N LYS A 165 15.56 23.71 -27.10
CA LYS A 165 16.44 24.72 -27.71
C LYS A 165 15.69 25.71 -28.60
N TYR A 166 14.67 25.25 -29.31
CA TYR A 166 13.87 26.03 -30.27
C TYR A 166 12.37 25.85 -29.96
N PRO A 167 11.85 26.52 -28.92
CA PRO A 167 10.49 26.28 -28.41
C PRO A 167 9.37 26.70 -29.37
N ALA A 168 9.68 27.50 -30.38
CA ALA A 168 8.75 27.93 -31.44
C ALA A 168 8.79 27.04 -32.70
N ALA A 169 9.65 26.00 -32.75
CA ALA A 169 9.74 25.12 -33.91
C ALA A 169 8.41 24.42 -34.17
N SER A 170 7.90 24.51 -35.41
CA SER A 170 6.62 23.90 -35.77
C SER A 170 6.72 22.37 -35.78
N LYS A 171 5.61 21.70 -35.45
CA LYS A 171 5.55 20.23 -35.47
C LYS A 171 5.81 19.66 -36.87
N ASN A 172 5.26 20.26 -37.92
CA ASN A 172 5.48 19.80 -39.29
C ASN A 172 6.94 19.95 -39.70
N GLY A 173 7.57 21.07 -39.35
CA GLY A 173 9.01 21.27 -39.56
C GLY A 173 9.88 20.28 -38.78
N MET A 174 9.44 19.88 -37.57
CA MET A 174 10.09 18.83 -36.80
C MET A 174 10.03 17.47 -37.53
N CYS A 175 8.84 17.07 -38.00
CA CYS A 175 8.68 15.80 -38.72
C CYS A 175 9.53 15.74 -39.99
N GLN A 176 9.61 16.84 -40.74
CA GLN A 176 10.43 16.92 -41.95
C GLN A 176 11.93 16.79 -41.63
N LYS A 177 12.44 17.53 -40.65
CA LYS A 177 13.85 17.44 -40.24
C LYS A 177 14.22 16.07 -39.69
N LEU A 178 13.31 15.42 -38.95
CA LEU A 178 13.51 14.05 -38.48
C LEU A 178 13.52 13.04 -39.63
N HIS A 179 12.63 13.20 -40.63
CA HIS A 179 12.61 12.37 -41.82
C HIS A 179 13.95 12.45 -42.59
N GLU A 180 14.47 13.66 -42.76
CA GLU A 180 15.80 13.91 -43.37
C GLU A 180 16.93 13.32 -42.51
N HIS A 181 16.89 13.52 -41.19
CA HIS A 181 17.89 13.00 -40.26
C HIS A 181 18.00 11.46 -40.30
N PHE A 182 16.87 10.77 -40.40
CA PHE A 182 16.82 9.32 -40.56
C PHE A 182 16.96 8.85 -42.03
N LYS A 183 17.38 9.73 -42.95
CA LYS A 183 17.59 9.42 -44.38
C LYS A 183 16.38 8.72 -45.02
N GLY A 184 15.17 9.13 -44.65
CA GLY A 184 13.93 8.56 -45.17
C GLY A 184 13.51 7.21 -44.59
N GLN A 185 14.27 6.63 -43.64
CA GLN A 185 13.95 5.32 -43.04
C GLN A 185 12.66 5.31 -42.20
N VAL A 186 12.14 6.49 -41.84
CA VAL A 186 10.86 6.67 -41.15
C VAL A 186 10.07 7.76 -41.86
N SER A 187 8.81 7.50 -42.22
CA SER A 187 7.96 8.51 -42.89
C SER A 187 7.54 9.64 -41.96
N SER A 188 7.32 10.83 -42.52
CA SER A 188 6.83 12.01 -41.78
C SER A 188 5.51 11.75 -41.04
N ASP A 189 4.60 10.98 -41.64
CA ASP A 189 3.33 10.58 -41.01
C ASP A 189 3.53 9.66 -39.80
N THR A 190 4.51 8.75 -39.87
CA THR A 190 4.86 7.88 -38.75
C THR A 190 5.44 8.69 -37.60
N LEU A 191 6.28 9.68 -37.91
CA LEU A 191 6.85 10.62 -36.94
C LEU A 191 5.76 11.49 -36.29
N ASP A 192 4.79 11.98 -37.07
CA ASP A 192 3.64 12.74 -36.53
C ASP A 192 2.80 11.88 -35.57
N ARG A 193 2.52 10.62 -35.93
CA ARG A 193 1.82 9.68 -35.05
C ARG A 193 2.59 9.42 -33.76
N TRP A 194 3.90 9.23 -33.84
CA TRP A 194 4.76 9.01 -32.67
C TRP A 194 4.80 10.22 -31.73
N ILE A 195 4.94 11.43 -32.28
CA ILE A 195 4.93 12.69 -31.54
C ILE A 195 3.58 12.88 -30.82
N LYS A 196 2.46 12.63 -31.52
CA LYS A 196 1.11 12.66 -30.94
C LYS A 196 0.95 11.64 -29.81
N ALA A 197 1.37 10.40 -30.02
CA ALA A 197 1.29 9.33 -29.03
C ALA A 197 2.15 9.62 -27.79
N ALA A 198 3.33 10.22 -27.98
CA ALA A 198 4.21 10.66 -26.90
C ALA A 198 3.75 11.94 -26.19
N LYS A 199 2.67 12.59 -26.67
CA LYS A 199 2.08 13.82 -26.12
C LYS A 199 3.09 14.97 -25.94
N ILE A 200 4.13 15.01 -26.78
CA ILE A 200 5.11 16.09 -26.80
C ILE A 200 4.68 17.20 -27.77
N LYS A 201 4.86 18.46 -27.37
CA LYS A 201 4.41 19.64 -28.13
C LYS A 201 5.41 20.78 -28.00
N PRO A 202 5.45 21.72 -28.97
CA PRO A 202 6.23 22.95 -28.84
C PRO A 202 5.79 23.72 -27.59
N ARG A 203 6.74 24.27 -26.83
CA ARG A 203 6.43 25.08 -25.64
C ARG A 203 5.78 26.41 -25.99
N VAL A 204 6.12 26.97 -27.16
CA VAL A 204 5.55 28.21 -27.67
C VAL A 204 4.72 27.89 -28.91
N LYS A 205 3.43 28.24 -28.90
CA LYS A 205 2.66 28.29 -30.15
C LYS A 205 3.29 29.39 -30.99
N SER A 206 3.97 29.04 -32.09
CA SER A 206 4.50 30.04 -33.03
C SER A 206 3.35 31.00 -33.38
N LYS A 207 3.49 32.29 -33.05
CA LYS A 207 2.53 33.31 -33.50
C LYS A 207 2.50 33.21 -35.02
N ALA A 208 1.34 32.91 -35.58
CA ALA A 208 1.11 33.17 -36.99
C ALA A 208 1.24 34.70 -37.15
N THR A 209 2.29 35.18 -37.80
CA THR A 209 2.41 36.60 -38.13
C THR A 209 1.40 36.86 -39.25
N SER A 210 0.14 37.12 -38.87
CA SER A 210 -0.83 37.74 -39.76
C SER A 210 -0.32 39.14 -40.07
N PHE A 211 -0.09 39.43 -41.35
CA PHE A 211 0.25 40.76 -41.82
C PHE A 211 -0.90 41.32 -42.66
N SER A 212 -1.08 42.63 -42.61
CA SER A 212 -1.97 43.38 -43.50
C SER A 212 -1.12 44.02 -44.59
N LEU A 213 -1.56 43.93 -45.84
CA LEU A 213 -0.89 44.56 -46.98
C LEU A 213 -1.01 46.09 -46.88
N VAL A 214 0.08 46.83 -47.07
CA VAL A 214 0.07 48.29 -47.16
C VAL A 214 -0.08 48.69 -48.63
N VAL A 215 -1.14 49.43 -48.96
CA VAL A 215 -1.34 50.04 -50.28
C VAL A 215 -0.94 51.51 -50.18
N LEU A 216 -0.12 51.99 -51.12
CA LEU A 216 0.18 53.41 -51.33
C LEU A 216 -0.69 53.90 -52.49
N GLU A 217 -1.60 54.83 -52.24
CA GLU A 217 -2.25 55.62 -53.30
C GLU A 217 -1.90 57.11 -53.11
N GLY A 218 -1.62 57.74 -54.25
CA GLY A 218 -0.85 58.98 -54.39
C GLY A 218 -1.46 60.24 -53.78
N ALA A 219 -0.56 61.13 -53.38
CA ALA A 219 -0.78 62.56 -53.20
C ALA A 219 -0.32 63.31 -54.46
#